data_AF-A0AAU5BS53-F1
#
_entry.id   AF-A0AAU5BS53-F1
#
_cell.length_a   1.000
_cell.length_b   1.000
_cell.length_c   1.000
_cell.angle_alpha   90.00
_cell.angle_beta   90.00
_cell.angle_gamma   90.00
#
_symmetry.space_group_name_H-M   'P 1'
#
loop_
_entity.id
_entity.type
_entity.pdbx_description
1 polymer ?
#
loop_
_entity_poly.entity_id
_entity_poly.type
_entity_poly.pdbx_seq_one_letter_code
_entity_poly.pdbx_strand_id
1 'polypeptide(L)'
;MADLIAFLRARLDEDWKLAYESGCGGRDDWAFDPEDPWNGPNGPREVVRRATGGFIAVVDPDHGKYGTWNARHIARHNPARVLAEVDAKRRILDEVVPEMDGMTDQIHSEWGVGPIDPSTYESLVLLRLLALPYASHPDYRDEWRS
;
A
#
# COMPACT_ATOMS: atom_id res chain seq x y z
N MET A 1 -11.59 -9.36 15.14
CA MET A 1 -10.47 -8.40 15.30
C MET A 1 -9.14 -9.02 14.93
N ALA A 2 -8.74 -10.13 15.58
CA ALA A 2 -7.56 -10.91 15.18
C ALA A 2 -7.53 -11.25 13.67
N ASP A 3 -8.68 -11.64 13.10
CA ASP A 3 -8.80 -11.91 11.66
C ASP A 3 -8.48 -10.70 10.77
N LEU A 4 -8.91 -9.48 11.15
CA LEU A 4 -8.63 -8.25 10.40
C LEU A 4 -7.14 -7.89 10.49
N ILE A 5 -6.54 -8.03 11.67
CA ILE A 5 -5.10 -7.79 11.87
C ILE A 5 -4.28 -8.80 11.05
N ALA A 6 -4.63 -10.09 11.09
CA ALA A 6 -3.98 -11.13 10.32
C ALA A 6 -4.11 -10.88 8.81
N PHE A 7 -5.30 -10.48 8.35
CA PHE A 7 -5.53 -10.08 6.96
C PHE A 7 -4.65 -8.91 6.55
N LEU A 8 -4.60 -7.83 7.34
CA LEU A 8 -3.75 -6.67 7.06
C LEU A 8 -2.27 -7.03 7.00
N ARG A 9 -1.76 -7.81 7.95
CA ARG A 9 -0.36 -8.27 7.94
C ARG A 9 -0.05 -9.08 6.67
N ALA A 10 -0.93 -10.02 6.30
CA ALA A 10 -0.76 -10.81 5.09
C ALA A 10 -0.73 -9.95 3.81
N ARG A 11 -1.65 -8.99 3.68
CA ARG A 11 -1.70 -8.10 2.51
C ARG A 11 -0.49 -7.17 2.43
N LEU A 12 -0.03 -6.65 3.57
CA LEU A 12 1.19 -5.87 3.64
C LEU A 12 2.44 -6.69 3.29
N ASP A 13 2.48 -7.97 3.67
CA ASP A 13 3.57 -8.88 3.29
C ASP A 13 3.61 -9.14 1.78
N GLU A 14 2.44 -9.29 1.15
CA GLU A 14 2.31 -9.43 -0.30
C GLU A 14 2.77 -8.17 -1.04
N ASP A 15 2.29 -7.00 -0.62
CA ASP A 15 2.69 -5.71 -1.20
C ASP A 15 4.19 -5.48 -1.03
N TRP A 16 4.73 -5.79 0.15
CA TRP A 16 6.17 -5.71 0.42
C TRP A 16 6.96 -6.60 -0.53
N LYS A 17 6.54 -7.86 -0.67
CA LYS A 17 7.25 -8.85 -1.51
C LYS A 17 7.24 -8.42 -2.97
N LEU A 18 6.08 -8.02 -3.50
CA LEU A 18 5.97 -7.54 -4.88
C LEU A 18 6.85 -6.32 -5.13
N ALA A 19 6.84 -5.35 -4.21
CA ALA A 19 7.69 -4.17 -4.32
C ALA A 19 9.18 -4.55 -4.23
N TYR A 20 9.57 -5.37 -3.26
CA TYR A 20 10.96 -5.77 -3.04
C TYR A 20 11.56 -6.47 -4.26
N GLU A 21 10.85 -7.47 -4.80
CA GLU A 21 11.26 -8.22 -5.99
C GLU A 21 11.28 -7.32 -7.23
N SER A 22 10.28 -6.45 -7.40
CA SER A 22 10.23 -5.50 -8.52
C SER A 22 11.37 -4.49 -8.48
N GLY A 23 11.81 -4.09 -7.28
CA GLY A 23 12.85 -3.09 -7.03
C GLY A 23 14.26 -3.64 -6.88
N CYS A 24 14.53 -4.87 -7.36
CA CYS A 24 15.85 -5.51 -7.27
C CYS A 24 16.43 -5.49 -5.83
N GLY A 25 15.58 -5.75 -4.84
CA GLY A 25 15.96 -5.69 -3.42
C GLY A 25 15.73 -4.32 -2.77
N GLY A 26 14.82 -3.51 -3.31
CA GLY A 26 14.32 -2.27 -2.71
C GLY A 26 15.19 -1.02 -2.91
N ARG A 27 16.15 -1.07 -3.84
CA ARG A 27 17.05 0.06 -4.14
C ARG A 27 16.77 0.74 -5.47
N ASP A 28 15.81 0.21 -6.24
CA ASP A 28 15.60 0.67 -7.60
C ASP A 28 14.59 1.82 -7.65
N ASP A 29 15.10 2.99 -8.03
CA ASP A 29 14.29 4.18 -8.23
C ASP A 29 13.79 4.21 -9.66
N TRP A 30 12.50 3.96 -9.83
CA TRP A 30 11.85 4.14 -11.11
C TRP A 30 11.63 5.62 -11.35
N ALA A 31 12.08 6.10 -12.50
CA ALA A 31 12.03 7.52 -12.86
C ALA A 31 11.37 7.71 -14.23
N PHE A 32 10.72 8.85 -14.38
CA PHE A 32 10.16 9.33 -15.63
C PHE A 32 10.79 10.69 -15.95
N ASP A 33 11.33 10.82 -17.15
CA ASP A 33 11.83 12.07 -17.71
C ASP A 33 11.11 12.33 -19.05
N PRO A 34 10.27 13.39 -19.16
CA PRO A 34 9.58 13.70 -20.41
C PRO A 34 10.53 14.10 -21.55
N GLU A 35 11.76 14.53 -21.23
CA GLU A 35 12.76 14.94 -22.22
C GLU A 35 13.62 13.77 -22.75
N ASP A 36 13.50 12.57 -22.15
CA ASP A 36 14.17 11.34 -22.58
C ASP A 36 13.17 10.25 -23.04
N PRO A 37 12.42 10.47 -24.14
CA PRO A 37 11.52 9.46 -24.68
C PRO A 37 12.31 8.32 -25.34
N TRP A 38 11.70 7.14 -25.40
CA TRP A 38 12.18 6.07 -26.26
C TRP A 38 11.76 6.33 -27.71
N ASN A 39 12.75 6.41 -28.61
CA ASN A 39 12.54 6.56 -30.04
C ASN A 39 12.43 5.20 -30.72
N GLY A 40 11.22 4.66 -30.71
CA GLY A 40 10.90 3.38 -31.35
C GLY A 40 10.54 3.51 -32.84
N PRO A 41 10.32 2.38 -33.53
CA PRO A 41 9.93 2.36 -34.95
C PRO A 41 8.58 3.07 -35.24
N ASN A 42 7.77 3.30 -34.21
CA ASN A 42 6.48 3.98 -34.30
C ASN A 42 6.51 5.41 -33.72
N GLY A 43 7.69 6.01 -33.61
CA GLY A 43 7.87 7.37 -33.05
C GLY A 43 8.24 7.39 -31.56
N PRO A 44 8.40 8.60 -30.99
CA PRO A 44 8.76 8.79 -29.59
C PRO A 44 7.64 8.32 -28.66
N ARG A 45 8.01 7.61 -27.60
CA ARG A 45 7.11 7.17 -26.53
C ARG A 45 7.70 7.47 -25.17
N GLU A 46 6.85 7.83 -24.23
CA GLU A 46 7.27 8.08 -22.86
C GLU A 46 7.65 6.78 -22.18
N VAL A 47 8.65 6.86 -21.31
CA VAL A 47 9.21 5.67 -20.67
C VAL A 47 9.44 5.89 -19.19
N VAL A 48 9.15 4.85 -18.42
CA VAL A 48 9.65 4.74 -17.05
C VAL A 48 10.86 3.85 -17.07
N ARG A 49 11.94 4.33 -16.47
CA ARG A 49 13.25 3.66 -16.44
C ARG A 49 13.65 3.31 -15.03
N ARG A 50 14.47 2.29 -14.91
CA ARG A 50 15.25 2.00 -13.70
C ARG A 50 16.43 2.95 -13.63
N ALA A 51 16.80 3.41 -12.44
CA ALA A 51 18.03 4.17 -12.22
C ALA A 51 19.29 3.38 -12.64
N THR A 52 19.24 2.05 -12.49
CA THR A 52 20.32 1.13 -12.89
C THR A 52 20.37 0.85 -14.40
N GLY A 53 19.45 1.44 -15.18
CA GLY A 53 19.31 1.22 -16.61
C GLY A 53 18.23 0.18 -16.94
N GLY A 54 17.65 0.33 -18.13
CA GLY A 54 16.54 -0.53 -18.60
C GLY A 54 15.16 0.11 -18.46
N PHE A 55 14.21 -0.43 -19.21
CA PHE A 55 12.83 0.04 -19.25
C PHE A 55 11.95 -0.75 -18.28
N ILE A 56 11.13 -0.04 -17.50
CA ILE A 56 10.04 -0.60 -16.70
C ILE A 56 8.76 -0.66 -17.53
N ALA A 57 8.44 0.46 -18.18
CA ALA A 57 7.25 0.60 -18.99
C ALA A 57 7.54 1.53 -20.16
N VAL A 58 7.01 1.18 -21.33
CA VAL A 58 6.87 2.08 -22.47
C VAL A 58 5.39 2.40 -22.55
N VAL A 59 5.05 3.68 -22.44
CA VAL A 59 3.67 4.13 -22.37
C VAL A 59 3.27 4.65 -23.75
N ASP A 60 2.26 4.02 -24.34
CA ASP A 60 1.77 4.43 -25.65
C ASP A 60 1.02 5.77 -25.55
N PRO A 61 1.22 6.66 -26.54
CA PRO A 61 0.66 7.99 -26.54
C PRO A 61 -0.80 8.01 -27.00
N ASP A 62 -1.57 6.91 -26.90
CA ASP A 62 -2.90 6.73 -27.51
C ASP A 62 -3.93 7.84 -27.20
N HIS A 63 -3.61 8.80 -26.34
CA HIS A 63 -4.42 9.98 -26.07
C HIS A 63 -3.65 11.31 -25.95
N GLY A 64 -2.39 11.40 -26.39
CA GLY A 64 -1.56 12.63 -26.46
C GLY A 64 -1.26 13.36 -25.14
N LYS A 65 -2.02 13.10 -24.08
CA LYS A 65 -1.93 13.68 -22.73
C LYS A 65 -1.89 12.63 -21.62
N TYR A 66 -2.51 11.45 -21.81
CA TYR A 66 -2.55 10.41 -20.76
C TYR A 66 -1.26 9.59 -20.65
N GLY A 67 -0.45 9.53 -21.71
CA GLY A 67 0.87 8.87 -21.64
C GLY A 67 1.72 9.44 -20.51
N THR A 68 1.77 10.77 -20.41
CA THR A 68 2.60 11.48 -19.43
C THR A 68 2.13 11.18 -18.02
N TRP A 69 0.82 11.15 -17.81
CA TRP A 69 0.24 10.88 -16.50
C TRP A 69 0.43 9.43 -16.08
N ASN A 70 0.33 8.48 -17.01
CA ASN A 70 0.60 7.07 -16.74
C ASN A 70 2.08 6.87 -16.35
N ALA A 71 3.02 7.44 -17.12
CA ALA A 71 4.44 7.33 -16.82
C ALA A 71 4.79 7.99 -15.46
N ARG A 72 4.24 9.18 -15.19
CA ARG A 72 4.37 9.85 -13.88
C ARG A 72 3.79 9.02 -12.74
N HIS A 73 2.62 8.42 -12.94
CA HIS A 73 1.98 7.58 -11.93
C HIS A 73 2.85 6.37 -11.60
N ILE A 74 3.31 5.63 -12.62
CA ILE A 74 4.18 4.46 -12.44
C ILE A 74 5.49 4.85 -11.74
N ALA A 75 6.15 5.93 -12.17
CA ALA A 75 7.39 6.40 -11.55
C ALA A 75 7.18 6.87 -10.09
N ARG A 76 6.03 7.50 -9.78
CA ARG A 76 5.68 7.91 -8.42
C ARG A 76 5.43 6.72 -7.50
N HIS A 77 4.82 5.66 -8.01
CA HIS A 77 4.53 4.42 -7.27
C HIS A 77 5.67 3.40 -7.41
N ASN A 78 6.91 3.88 -7.39
CA ASN A 78 8.09 3.02 -7.50
C ASN A 78 8.22 2.06 -6.28
N PRO A 79 9.00 0.99 -6.41
CA PRO A 79 9.24 0.03 -5.35
C PRO A 79 9.68 0.65 -4.01
N ALA A 80 10.62 1.59 -4.03
CA ALA A 80 11.14 2.22 -2.81
C ALA A 80 10.03 2.95 -2.03
N ARG A 81 9.15 3.66 -2.75
CA ARG A 81 7.98 4.32 -2.17
C ARG A 81 7.00 3.32 -1.56
N VAL A 82 6.67 2.24 -2.26
CA VAL A 82 5.75 1.21 -1.75
C VAL A 82 6.31 0.53 -0.50
N LEU A 83 7.61 0.22 -0.48
CA LEU A 83 8.28 -0.35 0.69
C LEU A 83 8.19 0.60 1.91
N ALA A 84 8.39 1.90 1.70
CA ALA A 84 8.24 2.89 2.77
C ALA A 84 6.80 3.01 3.28
N GLU A 85 5.80 2.91 2.39
CA GLU A 85 4.38 2.90 2.78
C GLU A 85 4.01 1.64 3.56
N VAL A 86 4.52 0.47 3.15
CA VAL A 86 4.31 -0.77 3.91
C VAL A 86 4.96 -0.70 5.29
N ASP A 87 6.20 -0.20 5.39
CA ASP A 87 6.87 -0.03 6.67
C ASP A 87 6.08 0.90 7.61
N ALA A 88 5.59 2.04 7.09
CA ALA A 88 4.74 2.95 7.86
C ALA A 88 3.45 2.26 8.35
N LYS A 89 2.77 1.50 7.49
CA LYS A 89 1.53 0.78 7.87
C LYS A 89 1.81 -0.32 8.89
N ARG A 90 2.93 -1.05 8.77
CA ARG A 90 3.35 -2.05 9.78
C ARG A 90 3.59 -1.41 11.14
N ARG A 91 4.27 -0.27 11.20
CA ARG A 91 4.46 0.49 12.45
C ARG A 91 3.13 0.93 13.05
N ILE A 92 2.18 1.39 12.24
CA ILE A 92 0.83 1.72 12.72
C ILE A 92 0.18 0.49 13.39
N LEU A 93 0.29 -0.70 12.77
CA LEU A 93 -0.23 -1.94 13.38
C LEU A 93 0.49 -2.27 14.69
N ASP A 94 1.80 -2.10 14.76
CA ASP A 94 2.59 -2.43 15.95
C ASP A 94 2.32 -1.47 17.12
N GLU A 95 1.92 -0.22 16.86
CA GLU A 95 1.47 0.74 17.89
C GLU A 95 0.02 0.49 18.33
N VAL A 96 -0.88 0.22 17.38
CA VAL A 96 -2.33 0.17 17.64
C VAL A 96 -2.77 -1.17 18.24
N VAL A 97 -2.20 -2.30 17.79
CA VAL A 97 -2.65 -3.64 18.21
C VAL A 97 -2.44 -3.88 19.72
N PRO A 98 -1.28 -3.56 20.32
CA PRO A 98 -1.09 -3.75 21.76
C PRO A 98 -2.04 -2.93 22.63
N GLU A 99 -2.39 -1.71 22.20
CA GLU A 99 -3.35 -0.85 22.92
C GLU A 99 -4.74 -1.51 22.97
N MET A 100 -5.16 -2.15 21.87
CA MET A 100 -6.44 -2.84 21.80
C MET A 100 -6.49 -4.10 22.67
N ASP A 101 -5.38 -4.86 22.73
CA ASP A 101 -5.27 -6.04 23.60
C ASP A 101 -5.28 -5.64 25.09
N GLY A 102 -4.54 -4.58 25.47
CA GLY A 102 -4.47 -4.10 26.86
C GLY A 102 -5.76 -3.45 27.38
N MET A 103 -6.52 -2.78 26.52
CA MET A 103 -7.78 -2.10 26.89
C MET A 103 -8.89 -3.10 27.25
N THR A 104 -8.89 -4.28 26.62
CA THR A 104 -9.85 -5.36 26.90
C THR A 104 -9.66 -5.90 28.32
N ASP A 105 -8.41 -6.04 28.76
CA ASP A 105 -8.08 -6.55 30.10
C ASP A 105 -8.36 -5.51 31.22
N GLN A 106 -8.13 -4.22 30.95
CA GLN A 106 -8.21 -3.17 31.97
C GLN A 106 -9.65 -2.70 32.26
N ILE A 107 -10.54 -2.73 31.26
CA ILE A 107 -11.96 -2.37 31.44
C ILE A 107 -12.68 -3.42 32.31
N HIS A 108 -12.30 -4.69 32.23
CA HIS A 108 -12.93 -5.76 33.01
C HIS A 108 -12.60 -5.70 34.51
N SER A 109 -11.47 -5.11 34.93
CA SER A 109 -11.03 -5.19 36.34
C SER A 109 -11.18 -3.92 37.16
N GLU A 110 -11.04 -2.71 36.60
CA GLU A 110 -10.92 -1.49 37.42
C GLU A 110 -12.16 -0.60 37.50
N TRP A 111 -13.04 -0.56 36.49
CA TRP A 111 -14.06 0.52 36.41
C TRP A 111 -15.51 0.07 36.31
N GLY A 112 -15.81 -1.24 36.27
CA GLY A 112 -17.19 -1.75 36.30
C GLY A 112 -18.10 -1.24 35.17
N VAL A 113 -17.52 -0.61 34.15
CA VAL A 113 -18.24 -0.16 32.96
C VAL A 113 -18.54 -1.43 32.16
N GLY A 114 -19.80 -1.62 31.78
CA GLY A 114 -20.20 -2.74 30.93
C GLY A 114 -19.37 -2.77 29.63
N PRO A 115 -19.39 -3.89 28.88
CA PRO A 115 -18.57 -4.04 27.68
C PRO A 115 -18.83 -2.88 26.72
N ILE A 116 -17.82 -2.04 26.50
CA ILE A 116 -17.84 -1.01 25.47
C ILE A 116 -17.87 -1.76 24.13
N ASP A 117 -18.75 -1.35 23.22
CA ASP A 117 -18.78 -1.92 21.87
C ASP A 117 -17.42 -1.70 21.20
N PRO A 118 -16.68 -2.75 20.81
CA PRO A 118 -15.39 -2.60 20.16
C PRO A 118 -15.40 -1.74 18.90
N SER A 119 -16.56 -1.60 18.24
CA SER A 119 -16.77 -0.70 17.10
C SER A 119 -16.55 0.79 17.40
N THR A 120 -16.58 1.17 18.68
CA THR A 120 -16.40 2.55 19.14
C THR A 120 -14.95 2.95 19.36
N TYR A 121 -14.00 2.01 19.30
CA TYR A 121 -12.58 2.32 19.41
C TYR A 121 -12.06 2.93 18.10
N GLU A 122 -11.45 4.11 18.21
CA GLU A 122 -10.79 4.80 17.09
C GLU A 122 -9.76 3.89 16.39
N SER A 123 -9.06 3.06 17.18
CA SER A 123 -8.14 2.02 16.72
C SER A 123 -8.80 1.01 15.77
N LEU A 124 -10.02 0.54 16.05
CA LEU A 124 -10.71 -0.40 15.16
C LEU A 124 -11.15 0.28 13.86
N VAL A 125 -11.59 1.54 13.92
CA VAL A 125 -11.92 2.34 12.74
C VAL A 125 -10.67 2.50 11.86
N LEU A 126 -9.52 2.82 12.47
CA LEU A 126 -8.25 2.93 11.74
C LEU A 126 -7.86 1.64 11.04
N LEU A 127 -7.98 0.47 11.69
CA LEU A 127 -7.71 -0.82 11.05
C LEU A 127 -8.63 -1.09 9.86
N ARG A 128 -9.92 -0.75 9.97
CA ARG A 128 -10.86 -0.88 8.84
C ARG A 128 -10.49 0.05 7.68
N LEU A 129 -10.11 1.30 7.96
CA LEU A 129 -9.64 2.24 6.94
C LEU A 129 -8.38 1.74 6.22
N LEU A 130 -7.45 1.12 6.95
CA LEU A 130 -6.25 0.50 6.36
C LEU A 130 -6.59 -0.70 5.46
N ALA A 131 -7.72 -1.36 5.68
CA ALA A 131 -8.15 -2.52 4.90
C ALA A 131 -8.87 -2.14 3.59
N LEU A 132 -9.41 -0.93 3.48
CA LEU A 132 -10.18 -0.47 2.31
C LEU A 132 -9.48 -0.66 0.95
N PRO A 133 -8.16 -0.46 0.80
CA PRO A 133 -7.47 -0.71 -0.47
C PRO A 133 -7.59 -2.17 -0.95
N TYR A 134 -7.85 -3.10 -0.04
CA TYR A 134 -7.96 -4.53 -0.32
C TYR A 134 -9.41 -5.00 -0.43
N ALA A 135 -10.38 -4.10 -0.57
CA ALA A 135 -11.82 -4.43 -0.60
C ALA A 135 -12.26 -5.30 -1.80
N SER A 136 -11.41 -5.49 -2.80
CA SER A 136 -11.61 -6.41 -3.93
C SER A 136 -10.97 -7.79 -3.71
N HIS A 137 -10.24 -7.99 -2.62
CA HIS A 137 -9.57 -9.24 -2.31
C HIS A 137 -10.61 -10.32 -1.93
N PRO A 138 -10.50 -11.58 -2.42
CA PRO A 138 -11.48 -12.63 -2.13
C PRO A 138 -11.65 -12.94 -0.63
N ASP A 139 -10.57 -12.85 0.15
CA ASP A 139 -10.60 -13.03 1.61
C ASP A 139 -11.10 -11.79 2.38
N TYR A 140 -11.37 -10.67 1.70
CA TYR A 140 -11.90 -9.47 2.34
C TYR A 140 -13.33 -9.72 2.80
N ARG A 141 -13.65 -9.38 4.05
CA ARG A 141 -15.00 -9.51 4.61
C ARG A 141 -15.71 -8.17 4.61
N ASP A 142 -16.96 -8.13 4.15
CA ASP A 142 -17.76 -6.90 4.07
C ASP A 142 -17.94 -6.20 5.43
N GLU A 143 -17.90 -6.95 6.53
CA GLU A 143 -17.92 -6.43 7.91
C GLU A 143 -16.73 -5.50 8.26
N TRP A 144 -15.67 -5.48 7.45
CA TRP A 144 -14.52 -4.59 7.63
C TRP A 144 -14.69 -3.26 6.88
N ARG A 145 -15.74 -3.12 6.07
CA ARG A 145 -16.00 -1.92 5.26
C ARG A 145 -16.70 -0.78 6.03
N SER A 146 -17.22 -1.07 7.23
CA SER A 146 -18.10 -0.17 8.02
C SER A 146 -17.38 0.65 9.07
#